data_AF-A0A2V9R5W2-F1
#
_entry.id   AF-A0A2V9R5W2-F1
#
_cell.length_a   1.000
_cell.length_b   1.000
_cell.length_c   1.000
_cell.angle_alpha   90.00
_cell.angle_beta   90.00
_cell.angle_gamma   90.00
#
_symmetry.space_group_name_H-M   'P 1'
#
loop_
_entity.id
_entity.type
_entity.pdbx_description
1 polymer ?
#
loop_
_entity_poly.entity_id
_entity_poly.type
_entity_poly.pdbx_seq_one_letter_code
_entity_poly.pdbx_strand_id
1 'polypeptide(L)'
;MKLRVILFFLAAACGASSADVIHLKNGRKIWADRVHESGPHLEYDVGDNSYAIPATLVDRVEAGGVAPGITSPQNPNHDLPTFVPNTEIDVDGDLPSKIIHDGHVDTDELTSLEKAGKPPLAGAGYFIAGKHEFDRGHFSQARSYFDTALHFQPDSPTILSYYAAALVRMGMAKQALSYAERSTRLAPNSADSFAVLGFVQFSLDRSRDAIRSWKRSLELRPDPAVEEYIAKAERETKAEAEFSERASSHFTLRYEGKQTLERLRHGILNTLETEYDELVRQLGVAPRENIPVILYTNETFFDVTHAPSWSGAVNDGKLRIPVNGVESVNSEMARVLKHELAHSFINQISHGRCPQWLHEGIAQAVEPKTVSSGGHRLAQLFAAEREIPFNALEGSFMRFSTIEATLAYDESLAAVEYIDDTYGMSELRRILERIGEGTPAEVALRNTIHSDYGQLQREIGKFLVSKYGS
;
A
#
# COMPACT_ATOMS: atom_id res chain seq x y z
N MET A 1 16.26 -53.26 27.00
CA MET A 1 14.79 -53.06 26.84
C MET A 1 14.60 -51.73 26.10
N LYS A 2 14.34 -51.78 24.79
CA LYS A 2 14.18 -50.58 23.95
C LYS A 2 12.71 -50.14 24.03
N LEU A 3 12.44 -48.96 24.59
CA LEU A 3 11.11 -48.35 24.53
C LEU A 3 11.09 -47.40 23.33
N ARG A 4 10.38 -47.81 22.27
CA ARG A 4 10.07 -46.97 21.11
C ARG A 4 8.95 -46.02 21.52
N VAL A 5 9.26 -44.73 21.62
CA VAL A 5 8.23 -43.68 21.63
C VAL A 5 7.92 -43.36 20.17
N ILE A 6 6.71 -43.69 19.75
CA ILE A 6 6.16 -43.32 18.45
C ILE A 6 5.80 -41.84 18.54
N LEU A 7 6.56 -40.99 17.87
CA LEU A 7 6.24 -39.58 17.70
C LEU A 7 5.09 -39.51 16.67
N PHE A 8 3.90 -39.12 17.11
CA PHE A 8 2.84 -38.70 16.19
C PHE A 8 3.30 -37.38 15.54
N PHE A 9 3.70 -37.45 14.27
CA PHE A 9 3.69 -36.28 13.41
C PHE A 9 2.22 -35.86 13.26
N LEU A 10 1.80 -34.83 14.01
CA LEU A 10 0.67 -34.02 13.55
C LEU A 10 1.21 -33.20 12.38
N ALA A 11 1.08 -33.75 11.17
CA ALA A 11 1.10 -32.91 9.99
C ALA A 11 -0.08 -31.95 10.16
N ALA A 12 0.20 -30.68 10.44
CA ALA A 12 -0.78 -29.63 10.19
C ALA A 12 -1.01 -29.65 8.68
N ALA A 13 -2.04 -30.38 8.26
CA ALA A 13 -2.61 -30.20 6.94
C ALA A 13 -3.05 -28.74 6.90
N CYS A 14 -2.35 -27.92 6.09
CA CYS A 14 -2.93 -26.68 5.60
C CYS A 14 -4.23 -27.08 4.89
N GLY A 15 -5.34 -27.04 5.61
CA GLY A 15 -6.65 -27.08 4.99
C GLY A 15 -6.73 -25.83 4.14
N ALA A 16 -6.78 -25.99 2.81
CA ALA A 16 -7.32 -24.94 1.96
C ALA A 16 -8.69 -24.58 2.58
N SER A 17 -8.86 -23.33 3.00
CA SER A 17 -10.17 -22.86 3.44
C SER A 17 -11.13 -23.09 2.28
N SER A 18 -12.14 -23.94 2.52
CA SER A 18 -13.19 -24.18 1.54
C SER A 18 -13.93 -22.87 1.33
N ALA A 19 -13.83 -22.29 0.14
CA ALA A 19 -14.53 -21.07 -0.23
C ALA A 19 -15.70 -21.44 -1.14
N ASP A 20 -16.85 -20.83 -0.92
CA ASP A 20 -17.97 -20.90 -1.84
C ASP A 20 -17.67 -20.03 -3.08
N VAL A 21 -18.07 -20.52 -4.25
CA VAL A 21 -17.89 -19.80 -5.52
C VAL A 21 -19.23 -19.40 -6.08
N ILE A 22 -19.47 -18.10 -6.16
CA ILE A 22 -20.63 -17.55 -6.84
C ILE A 22 -20.25 -17.34 -8.29
N HIS A 23 -20.81 -18.14 -9.19
CA HIS A 23 -20.71 -17.95 -10.64
C HIS A 23 -21.78 -16.96 -11.07
N LEU A 24 -21.39 -15.92 -11.79
CA LEU A 24 -22.29 -14.90 -12.33
C LEU A 24 -22.64 -15.21 -13.79
N LYS A 25 -23.81 -14.76 -14.25
CA LYS A 25 -24.31 -15.00 -15.63
C LYS A 25 -23.43 -14.40 -16.72
N ASN A 26 -22.59 -13.42 -16.38
CA ASN A 26 -21.60 -12.84 -17.29
C ASN A 26 -20.28 -13.64 -17.35
N GLY A 27 -20.22 -14.82 -16.72
CA GLY A 27 -19.06 -15.72 -16.72
C GLY A 27 -18.02 -15.44 -15.64
N ARG A 28 -18.23 -14.42 -14.79
CA ARG A 28 -17.33 -14.08 -13.68
C ARG A 28 -17.60 -14.94 -12.45
N LYS A 29 -16.63 -14.96 -11.53
CA LYS A 29 -16.70 -15.73 -10.27
C LYS A 29 -16.38 -14.84 -9.09
N ILE A 30 -17.14 -14.98 -8.00
CA ILE A 30 -16.86 -14.37 -6.70
C ILE A 30 -16.53 -15.51 -5.74
N TRP A 31 -15.50 -15.33 -4.94
CA TRP A 31 -15.07 -16.29 -3.92
C TRP A 31 -15.43 -15.71 -2.56
N ALA A 32 -16.13 -16.50 -1.75
CA ALA A 32 -16.62 -16.11 -0.45
C ALA A 32 -16.33 -17.20 0.58
N ASP A 33 -16.09 -16.81 1.83
CA ASP A 33 -15.94 -17.76 2.94
C ASP A 33 -17.26 -18.45 3.28
N ARG A 34 -18.37 -17.74 3.06
CA ARG A 34 -19.73 -18.27 3.20
C ARG A 34 -20.71 -17.51 2.33
N VAL A 35 -21.67 -18.21 1.74
CA VAL A 35 -22.80 -17.61 1.02
C VAL A 35 -24.10 -17.89 1.75
N HIS A 36 -24.94 -16.86 1.88
CA HIS A 36 -26.27 -16.90 2.48
C HIS A 36 -27.32 -16.43 1.45
N GLU A 37 -28.34 -17.25 1.19
CA GLU A 37 -29.46 -16.84 0.33
C GLU A 37 -30.43 -15.95 1.12
N SER A 38 -30.58 -14.68 0.70
CA SER A 38 -31.38 -13.65 1.38
C SER A 38 -32.36 -12.97 0.42
N GLY A 39 -33.38 -13.72 -0.01
CA GLY A 39 -34.49 -13.20 -0.82
C GLY A 39 -34.05 -12.63 -2.18
N PRO A 40 -34.26 -11.33 -2.48
CA PRO A 40 -33.88 -10.74 -3.78
C PRO A 40 -32.35 -10.58 -3.96
N HIS A 41 -31.56 -10.78 -2.89
CA HIS A 41 -30.11 -10.69 -2.91
C HIS A 41 -29.47 -11.99 -2.42
N LEU A 42 -28.25 -12.22 -2.87
CA LEU A 42 -27.34 -13.23 -2.35
C LEU A 42 -26.33 -12.50 -1.45
N GLU A 43 -26.33 -12.81 -0.17
CA GLU A 43 -25.37 -12.27 0.81
C GLU A 43 -24.17 -13.21 0.91
N TYR A 44 -22.97 -12.67 1.11
CA TYR A 44 -21.77 -13.50 1.24
C TYR A 44 -20.68 -12.81 2.05
N ASP A 45 -19.88 -13.61 2.75
CA ASP A 45 -18.83 -13.14 3.65
C ASP A 45 -17.43 -13.32 3.01
N VAL A 46 -16.55 -12.35 3.22
CA VAL A 46 -15.12 -12.43 2.91
C VAL A 46 -14.34 -11.82 4.08
N GLY A 47 -13.60 -12.65 4.82
CA GLY A 47 -13.03 -12.29 6.11
C GLY A 47 -14.11 -11.93 7.13
N ASP A 48 -13.92 -10.81 7.83
CA ASP A 48 -14.89 -10.29 8.81
C ASP A 48 -15.99 -9.43 8.16
N ASN A 49 -16.03 -9.32 6.82
CA ASN A 49 -16.92 -8.44 6.10
C ASN A 49 -18.04 -9.22 5.37
N SER A 50 -19.25 -8.67 5.37
CA SER A 50 -20.40 -9.19 4.62
C SER A 50 -20.77 -8.27 3.47
N TYR A 51 -21.04 -8.86 2.31
CA TYR A 51 -21.40 -8.20 1.06
C TYR A 51 -22.73 -8.76 0.53
N ALA A 52 -23.39 -8.05 -0.38
CA ALA A 52 -24.62 -8.50 -1.02
C ALA A 52 -24.63 -8.18 -2.52
N ILE A 53 -25.11 -9.11 -3.34
CA ILE A 53 -25.34 -8.92 -4.77
C ILE A 53 -26.77 -9.30 -5.14
N PRO A 54 -27.39 -8.70 -6.17
CA PRO A 54 -28.69 -9.14 -6.66
C PRO A 54 -28.67 -10.60 -7.12
N ALA A 55 -29.63 -11.41 -6.68
CA ALA A 55 -29.73 -12.82 -7.07
C ALA A 55 -29.93 -12.99 -8.60
N THR A 56 -30.40 -11.94 -9.29
CA THR A 56 -30.58 -11.91 -10.74
C THR A 56 -29.26 -12.01 -11.51
N LEU A 57 -28.14 -11.57 -10.93
CA LEU A 57 -26.79 -11.62 -11.52
C LEU A 57 -26.10 -12.98 -11.35
N VAL A 58 -26.62 -13.80 -10.43
CA VAL A 58 -26.06 -15.10 -10.06
C VAL A 58 -26.53 -16.17 -11.04
N ASP A 59 -25.59 -16.93 -11.58
CA ASP A 59 -25.83 -18.15 -12.36
C ASP A 59 -25.97 -19.36 -11.44
N ARG A 60 -24.99 -19.58 -10.55
CA ARG A 60 -25.02 -20.66 -9.54
C ARG A 60 -24.02 -20.42 -8.42
N VAL A 61 -24.21 -21.08 -7.27
CA VAL A 61 -23.23 -21.13 -6.18
C VAL A 61 -22.65 -22.56 -6.10
N GLU A 62 -21.33 -22.67 -6.04
CA GLU A 62 -20.59 -23.92 -5.92
C GLU A 62 -19.92 -23.97 -4.54
N ALA A 63 -20.37 -24.87 -3.67
CA ALA A 63 -19.85 -24.98 -2.31
C ALA A 63 -18.51 -25.74 -2.28
N GLY A 64 -17.55 -25.21 -1.52
CA GLY A 64 -16.26 -25.87 -1.29
C GLY A 64 -15.26 -25.83 -2.45
N GLY A 65 -15.27 -24.75 -3.23
CA GLY A 65 -14.20 -24.44 -4.17
C GLY A 65 -12.88 -24.11 -3.46
N VAL A 66 -11.77 -24.30 -4.16
CA VAL A 66 -10.45 -23.83 -3.72
C VAL A 66 -10.25 -22.44 -4.29
N ALA A 67 -10.31 -21.41 -3.43
CA ALA A 67 -10.01 -20.04 -3.85
C ALA A 67 -8.61 -20.00 -4.50
N PRO A 68 -8.44 -19.43 -5.71
CA PRO A 68 -7.12 -19.00 -6.14
C PRO A 68 -6.69 -18.01 -5.07
N GLY A 69 -5.60 -18.32 -4.38
CA GLY A 69 -5.22 -17.65 -3.13
C GLY A 69 -5.54 -16.16 -3.23
N ILE A 70 -6.53 -15.71 -2.45
CA ILE A 70 -6.71 -14.29 -2.15
C ILE A 70 -5.60 -13.95 -1.15
N THR A 71 -4.36 -14.10 -1.59
CA THR A 71 -3.39 -13.07 -1.32
C THR A 71 -3.91 -11.90 -2.12
N SER A 72 -4.34 -10.82 -1.45
CA SER A 72 -4.23 -9.50 -2.06
C SER A 72 -2.93 -9.51 -2.84
N PRO A 73 -2.92 -9.27 -4.17
CA PRO A 73 -1.69 -8.94 -4.84
C PRO A 73 -1.27 -7.63 -4.16
N GLN A 74 -0.44 -7.78 -3.13
CA GLN A 74 0.28 -6.71 -2.47
C GLN A 74 0.88 -5.88 -3.58
N ASN A 75 0.68 -4.57 -3.52
CA ASN A 75 1.24 -3.69 -4.52
C ASN A 75 2.76 -3.93 -4.46
N PRO A 76 3.39 -4.50 -5.50
CA PRO A 76 4.79 -4.92 -5.42
C PRO A 76 5.77 -3.74 -5.26
N ASN A 77 5.25 -2.51 -5.28
CA ASN A 77 6.03 -1.29 -5.36
C ASN A 77 6.17 -0.51 -4.06
N HIS A 78 5.58 -0.93 -2.92
CA HIS A 78 5.86 -0.24 -1.64
C HIS A 78 5.52 -0.97 -0.35
N ASP A 79 5.21 -2.25 -0.40
CA ASP A 79 5.09 -3.00 0.84
C ASP A 79 6.50 -3.33 1.33
N LEU A 80 6.93 -2.67 2.41
CA LEU A 80 7.84 -3.30 3.36
C LEU A 80 7.28 -4.71 3.63
N PRO A 81 8.09 -5.77 3.68
CA PRO A 81 7.57 -7.11 3.87
C PRO A 81 6.85 -7.16 5.22
N THR A 82 5.85 -8.04 5.33
CA THR A 82 5.22 -8.35 6.62
C THR A 82 6.32 -8.83 7.56
N PHE A 83 6.73 -7.92 8.42
CA PHE A 83 7.86 -8.14 9.29
C PHE A 83 7.32 -8.79 10.54
N VAL A 84 7.72 -10.04 10.79
CA VAL A 84 7.37 -10.78 11.99
C VAL A 84 8.63 -10.88 12.85
N PRO A 85 8.92 -9.87 13.69
CA PRO A 85 9.86 -10.01 14.80
C PRO A 85 9.63 -11.31 15.55
N ASN A 86 10.70 -12.00 15.88
CA ASN A 86 10.63 -13.03 16.89
C ASN A 86 10.04 -12.43 18.18
N THR A 87 8.90 -12.97 18.59
CA THR A 87 8.20 -12.64 19.84
C THR A 87 8.99 -13.19 21.02
N GLU A 88 10.12 -12.57 21.36
CA GLU A 88 10.82 -12.81 22.62
C GLU A 88 10.41 -11.74 23.64
N ILE A 89 9.12 -11.62 23.89
CA ILE A 89 8.65 -11.06 25.17
C ILE A 89 8.09 -12.25 25.93
N ASP A 90 8.68 -12.57 27.08
CA ASP A 90 8.15 -13.58 28.00
C ASP A 90 6.82 -13.06 28.54
N VAL A 91 5.73 -13.47 27.89
CA VAL A 91 4.38 -13.06 28.25
C VAL A 91 3.76 -14.16 29.11
N ASP A 92 3.21 -13.77 30.25
CA ASP A 92 2.32 -14.67 31.00
C ASP A 92 1.20 -15.16 30.07
N GLY A 93 1.02 -16.48 29.96
CA GLY A 93 0.46 -17.13 28.77
C GLY A 93 -0.98 -16.76 28.41
N ASP A 94 -1.73 -16.18 29.36
CA ASP A 94 -3.13 -15.74 29.17
C ASP A 94 -3.25 -14.23 28.91
N LEU A 95 -2.15 -13.48 28.87
CA LEU A 95 -2.19 -12.04 28.63
C LEU A 95 -2.70 -11.68 27.21
N PRO A 96 -2.28 -12.36 26.12
CA PRO A 96 -2.77 -12.03 24.79
C PRO A 96 -4.29 -12.17 24.64
N SER A 97 -4.89 -13.23 25.19
CA SER A 97 -6.34 -13.47 25.20
C SER A 97 -7.12 -12.46 26.04
N LYS A 98 -6.48 -11.82 27.02
CA LYS A 98 -7.08 -10.75 27.81
C LYS A 98 -7.02 -9.39 27.13
N ILE A 99 -5.91 -9.11 26.45
CA ILE A 99 -5.73 -7.85 25.73
C ILE A 99 -6.55 -7.82 24.43
N ILE A 100 -6.72 -8.97 23.78
CA ILE A 100 -7.45 -9.07 22.51
C ILE A 100 -8.76 -9.83 22.73
N HIS A 101 -9.88 -9.10 22.71
CA HIS A 101 -11.22 -9.63 22.85
C HIS A 101 -12.02 -9.38 21.57
N ASP A 102 -12.60 -10.44 20.99
CA ASP A 102 -13.38 -10.38 19.73
C ASP A 102 -12.66 -9.62 18.59
N GLY A 103 -11.34 -9.79 18.47
CA GLY A 103 -10.53 -9.12 17.43
C GLY A 103 -10.28 -7.63 17.68
N HIS A 104 -10.61 -7.13 18.86
CA HIS A 104 -10.41 -5.76 19.31
C HIS A 104 -9.51 -5.70 20.54
N VAL A 105 -8.79 -4.58 20.70
CA VAL A 105 -8.00 -4.32 21.90
C VAL A 105 -8.93 -3.94 23.07
N ASP A 106 -8.83 -4.65 24.18
CA ASP A 106 -9.49 -4.31 25.45
C ASP A 106 -8.69 -3.21 26.18
N THR A 107 -9.17 -1.97 26.07
CA THR A 107 -8.52 -0.81 26.70
C THR A 107 -8.71 -0.76 28.22
N ASP A 108 -9.76 -1.40 28.74
CA ASP A 108 -10.03 -1.45 30.18
C ASP A 108 -9.05 -2.40 30.87
N GLU A 109 -8.71 -3.52 30.22
CA GLU A 109 -7.65 -4.42 30.69
C GLU A 109 -6.28 -3.74 30.64
N LEU A 110 -5.93 -3.04 29.55
CA LEU A 110 -4.67 -2.27 29.48
C LEU A 110 -4.55 -1.25 30.63
N THR A 111 -5.63 -0.52 30.89
CA THR A 111 -5.70 0.46 31.99
C THR A 111 -5.58 -0.24 33.36
N SER A 112 -6.15 -1.43 33.49
CA SER A 112 -6.07 -2.22 34.72
C SER A 112 -4.66 -2.73 35.01
N LEU A 113 -3.93 -3.15 33.98
CA LEU A 113 -2.52 -3.56 34.08
C LEU A 113 -1.61 -2.40 34.49
N GLU A 114 -1.86 -1.21 33.94
CA GLU A 114 -1.13 0.00 34.31
C GLU A 114 -1.36 0.36 35.79
N LYS A 115 -2.62 0.35 36.24
CA LYS A 115 -2.99 0.60 37.64
C LYS A 115 -2.46 -0.45 38.61
N ALA A 116 -2.29 -1.69 38.16
CA ALA A 116 -1.72 -2.77 38.98
C ALA A 116 -0.26 -2.53 39.36
N GLY A 117 0.41 -1.52 38.77
CA GLY A 117 1.76 -1.10 39.16
C GLY A 117 2.82 -2.14 38.82
N LYS A 118 2.63 -2.88 37.73
CA LYS A 118 3.58 -3.88 37.20
C LYS A 118 4.13 -3.43 35.84
N PRO A 119 5.16 -2.55 35.80
CA PRO A 119 5.62 -1.94 34.55
C PRO A 119 5.94 -2.94 33.43
N PRO A 120 6.65 -4.07 33.67
CA PRO A 120 6.91 -5.03 32.60
C PRO A 120 5.63 -5.63 32.01
N LEU A 121 4.64 -5.96 32.84
CA LEU A 121 3.38 -6.56 32.40
C LEU A 121 2.52 -5.54 31.63
N ALA A 122 2.46 -4.29 32.10
CA ALA A 122 1.80 -3.20 31.38
C ALA A 122 2.47 -2.98 30.00
N GLY A 123 3.80 -2.93 29.94
CA GLY A 123 4.54 -2.81 28.68
C GLY A 123 4.27 -3.97 27.72
N ALA A 124 4.16 -5.20 28.22
CA ALA A 124 3.82 -6.37 27.41
C ALA A 124 2.38 -6.31 26.87
N GLY A 125 1.42 -5.84 27.69
CA GLY A 125 0.03 -5.64 27.26
C GLY A 125 -0.08 -4.61 26.14
N TYR A 126 0.52 -3.42 26.32
CA TYR A 126 0.56 -2.39 25.29
C TYR A 126 1.31 -2.85 24.04
N PHE A 127 2.37 -3.66 24.17
CA PHE A 127 3.03 -4.26 23.02
C PHE A 127 2.10 -5.20 22.23
N ILE A 128 1.33 -6.06 22.91
CA ILE A 128 0.36 -6.95 22.26
C ILE A 128 -0.68 -6.15 21.49
N ALA A 129 -1.25 -5.12 22.11
CA ALA A 129 -2.19 -4.23 21.45
C ALA A 129 -1.57 -3.55 20.22
N GLY A 130 -0.34 -3.03 20.36
CA GLY A 130 0.39 -2.42 19.25
C GLY A 130 0.66 -3.38 18.10
N LYS A 131 1.06 -4.62 18.41
CA LYS A 131 1.29 -5.66 17.41
C LYS A 131 -0.02 -6.03 16.69
N HIS A 132 -1.12 -6.18 17.43
CA HIS A 132 -2.43 -6.47 16.85
C HIS A 132 -2.86 -5.41 15.85
N GLU A 133 -2.75 -4.13 16.23
CA GLU A 133 -3.07 -3.02 15.32
C GLU A 133 -2.09 -2.92 14.15
N PHE A 134 -0.81 -3.25 14.36
CA PHE A 134 0.19 -3.30 13.29
C PHE A 134 -0.15 -4.37 12.25
N ASP A 135 -0.54 -5.57 12.69
CA ASP A 135 -0.90 -6.69 11.83
C ASP A 135 -2.19 -6.39 11.01
N ARG A 136 -3.08 -5.54 11.54
CA ARG A 136 -4.25 -4.99 10.83
C ARG A 136 -3.96 -3.77 9.96
N GLY A 137 -2.70 -3.32 9.93
CA GLY A 137 -2.26 -2.13 9.20
C GLY A 137 -2.73 -0.81 9.80
N HIS A 138 -3.27 -0.79 11.03
CA HIS A 138 -3.67 0.41 11.76
C HIS A 138 -2.44 1.09 12.40
N PHE A 139 -1.50 1.51 11.56
CA PHE A 139 -0.17 1.95 12.00
C PHE A 139 -0.19 3.14 12.98
N SER A 140 -1.17 4.05 12.84
CA SER A 140 -1.35 5.17 13.77
C SER A 140 -1.69 4.70 15.19
N GLN A 141 -2.58 3.71 15.33
CA GLN A 141 -2.96 3.13 16.62
C GLN A 141 -1.83 2.27 17.18
N ALA A 142 -1.22 1.44 16.32
CA ALA A 142 -0.03 0.66 16.66
C ALA A 142 1.08 1.52 17.23
N ARG A 143 1.36 2.68 16.59
CA ARG A 143 2.33 3.67 17.07
C ARG A 143 2.01 4.15 18.48
N SER A 144 0.75 4.49 18.77
CA SER A 144 0.33 4.95 20.10
C SER A 144 0.56 3.89 21.18
N TYR A 145 0.24 2.64 20.88
CA TYR A 145 0.46 1.52 21.80
C TYR A 145 1.94 1.20 21.98
N PHE A 146 2.74 1.21 20.92
CA PHE A 146 4.18 1.02 21.00
C PHE A 146 4.90 2.14 21.75
N ASP A 147 4.48 3.40 21.60
CA ASP A 147 5.01 4.53 22.38
C ASP A 147 4.78 4.31 23.88
N THR A 148 3.56 3.89 24.24
CA THR A 148 3.21 3.53 25.63
C THR A 148 3.99 2.31 26.12
N ALA A 149 4.16 1.29 25.27
CA ALA A 149 4.97 0.11 25.60
C ALA A 149 6.44 0.47 25.85
N LEU A 150 7.02 1.39 25.06
CA LEU A 150 8.37 1.94 25.27
C LEU A 150 8.49 2.81 26.52
N HIS A 151 7.41 3.43 26.99
CA HIS A 151 7.43 4.12 28.29
C HIS A 151 7.72 3.14 29.43
N PHE A 152 7.12 1.95 29.39
CA PHE A 152 7.33 0.90 30.40
C PHE A 152 8.60 0.06 30.18
N GLN A 153 8.96 -0.19 28.92
CA GLN A 153 10.10 -1.02 28.53
C GLN A 153 10.97 -0.29 27.49
N PRO A 154 11.71 0.76 27.91
CA PRO A 154 12.40 1.64 26.97
C PRO A 154 13.50 0.95 26.17
N ASP A 155 14.12 -0.10 26.71
CA ASP A 155 15.23 -0.84 26.10
C ASP A 155 14.79 -2.19 25.51
N SER A 156 13.51 -2.38 25.19
CA SER A 156 13.06 -3.60 24.50
C SER A 156 13.37 -3.53 23.00
N PRO A 157 14.28 -4.36 22.46
CA PRO A 157 14.63 -4.34 21.03
C PRO A 157 13.43 -4.69 20.15
N THR A 158 12.58 -5.61 20.61
CA THR A 158 11.37 -6.01 19.90
C THR A 158 10.41 -4.84 19.74
N ILE A 159 10.10 -4.11 20.83
CA ILE A 159 9.21 -2.95 20.76
C ILE A 159 9.84 -1.84 19.89
N LEU A 160 11.15 -1.58 20.04
CA LEU A 160 11.87 -0.60 19.21
C LEU A 160 11.80 -0.94 17.71
N SER A 161 11.94 -2.22 17.35
CA SER A 161 11.85 -2.68 15.97
C SER A 161 10.45 -2.51 15.38
N TYR A 162 9.41 -2.91 16.14
CA TYR A 162 8.02 -2.71 15.72
C TYR A 162 7.64 -1.23 15.61
N TYR A 163 8.10 -0.41 16.56
CA TYR A 163 7.87 1.03 16.51
C TYR A 163 8.53 1.67 15.30
N ALA A 164 9.79 1.33 15.01
CA ALA A 164 10.47 1.77 13.81
C ALA A 164 9.75 1.30 12.53
N ALA A 165 9.30 0.06 12.47
CA ALA A 165 8.54 -0.46 11.32
C ALA A 165 7.21 0.29 11.11
N ALA A 166 6.46 0.56 12.18
CA ALA A 166 5.22 1.34 12.12
C ALA A 166 5.49 2.77 11.62
N LEU A 167 6.56 3.41 12.12
CA LEU A 167 6.96 4.74 11.66
C LEU A 167 7.30 4.76 10.16
N VAL A 168 8.01 3.76 9.62
CA VAL A 168 8.29 3.72 8.18
C VAL A 168 7.02 3.52 7.36
N ARG A 169 6.08 2.66 7.80
CA ARG A 169 4.77 2.50 7.13
C ARG A 169 3.97 3.80 7.06
N MET A 170 4.16 4.68 8.04
CA MET A 170 3.54 6.01 8.08
C MET A 170 4.39 7.09 7.35
N GLY A 171 5.42 6.72 6.58
CA GLY A 171 6.31 7.66 5.90
C GLY A 171 7.25 8.44 6.83
N MET A 172 7.38 8.06 8.09
CA MET A 172 8.18 8.74 9.11
C MET A 172 9.58 8.12 9.29
N ALA A 173 10.24 7.74 8.19
CA ALA A 173 11.51 7.02 8.21
C ALA A 173 12.64 7.75 8.97
N LYS A 174 12.67 9.10 8.92
CA LYS A 174 13.65 9.89 9.68
C LYS A 174 13.53 9.69 11.19
N GLN A 175 12.30 9.61 11.70
CA GLN A 175 12.06 9.33 13.12
C GLN A 175 12.38 7.88 13.45
N ALA A 176 12.08 6.94 12.54
CA ALA A 176 12.33 5.52 12.72
C ALA A 176 13.81 5.17 12.92
N LEU A 177 14.72 5.95 12.31
CA LEU A 177 16.16 5.65 12.28
C LEU A 177 16.76 5.48 13.68
N SER A 178 16.48 6.40 14.60
CA SER A 178 17.04 6.34 15.96
C SER A 178 16.56 5.11 16.74
N TYR A 179 15.31 4.68 16.52
CA TYR A 179 14.75 3.50 17.17
C TYR A 179 15.33 2.20 16.60
N ALA A 180 15.45 2.11 15.26
CA ALA A 180 16.05 0.96 14.59
C ALA A 180 17.55 0.80 14.96
N GLU A 181 18.32 1.89 15.00
CA GLU A 181 19.72 1.86 15.42
C GLU A 181 19.87 1.49 16.91
N ARG A 182 18.94 1.91 17.77
CA ARG A 182 18.93 1.50 19.17
C ARG A 182 18.60 0.02 19.31
N SER A 183 17.66 -0.50 18.52
CA SER A 183 17.32 -1.92 18.51
C SER A 183 18.54 -2.80 18.17
N THR A 184 19.29 -2.46 17.12
CA THR A 184 20.49 -3.22 16.73
C THR A 184 21.62 -3.14 17.74
N ARG A 185 21.77 -2.02 18.46
CA ARG A 185 22.72 -1.90 19.58
C ARG A 185 22.37 -2.79 20.76
N LEU A 186 21.08 -2.88 21.10
CA LEU A 186 20.59 -3.68 22.23
C LEU A 186 20.51 -5.17 21.88
N ALA A 187 20.28 -5.51 20.61
CA ALA A 187 20.20 -6.89 20.11
C ALA A 187 21.14 -7.11 18.91
N PRO A 188 22.48 -7.19 19.13
CA PRO A 188 23.47 -7.32 18.04
C PRO A 188 23.44 -8.67 17.30
N ASN A 189 22.63 -9.63 17.78
CA ASN A 189 22.42 -10.94 17.15
C ASN A 189 20.96 -11.11 16.66
N SER A 190 20.16 -10.04 16.61
CA SER A 190 18.79 -10.08 16.09
C SER A 190 18.78 -9.79 14.59
N ALA A 191 18.49 -10.82 13.77
CA ALA A 191 18.29 -10.66 12.33
C ALA A 191 17.20 -9.59 12.06
N ASP A 192 16.11 -9.68 12.81
CA ASP A 192 14.97 -8.76 12.79
C ASP A 192 15.37 -7.29 12.94
N SER A 193 16.16 -6.96 13.97
CA SER A 193 16.60 -5.58 14.20
C SER A 193 17.41 -5.03 13.02
N PHE A 194 18.27 -5.86 12.41
CA PHE A 194 19.05 -5.48 11.24
C PHE A 194 18.20 -5.37 9.96
N ALA A 195 17.18 -6.22 9.82
CA ALA A 195 16.23 -6.13 8.71
C ALA A 195 15.49 -4.78 8.74
N VAL A 196 14.92 -4.41 9.90
CA VAL A 196 14.24 -3.11 10.08
C VAL A 196 15.18 -1.95 9.85
N LEU A 197 16.40 -2.00 10.38
CA LEU A 197 17.37 -0.93 10.13
C LEU A 197 17.66 -0.78 8.64
N GLY A 198 17.80 -1.88 7.90
CA GLY A 198 17.98 -1.84 6.45
C GLY A 198 16.80 -1.20 5.72
N PHE A 199 15.57 -1.54 6.13
CA PHE A 199 14.35 -0.92 5.58
C PHE A 199 14.29 0.58 5.85
N VAL A 200 14.54 1.00 7.09
CA VAL A 200 14.57 2.42 7.46
C VAL A 200 15.62 3.17 6.65
N GLN A 201 16.82 2.60 6.50
CA GLN A 201 17.89 3.19 5.71
C GLN A 201 17.53 3.28 4.22
N PHE A 202 16.88 2.26 3.67
CA PHE A 202 16.44 2.26 2.28
C PHE A 202 15.37 3.32 2.01
N SER A 203 14.38 3.46 2.91
CA SER A 203 13.37 4.53 2.83
C SER A 203 13.95 5.94 3.01
N LEU A 204 15.14 6.06 3.60
CA LEU A 204 15.92 7.29 3.68
C LEU A 204 16.90 7.46 2.51
N ASP A 205 16.78 6.63 1.47
CA ASP A 205 17.62 6.64 0.27
C ASP A 205 19.11 6.42 0.58
N ARG A 206 19.39 5.69 1.67
CA ARG A 206 20.73 5.24 2.10
C ARG A 206 20.99 3.80 1.67
N SER A 207 20.86 3.50 0.38
CA SER A 207 20.91 2.13 -0.15
C SER A 207 22.17 1.34 0.25
N ARG A 208 23.35 1.99 0.28
CA ARG A 208 24.60 1.33 0.71
C ARG A 208 24.58 0.90 2.17
N ASP A 209 23.94 1.68 3.04
CA ASP A 209 23.81 1.35 4.46
C ASP A 209 22.79 0.23 4.64
N ALA A 210 21.67 0.32 3.91
CA ALA A 210 20.63 -0.70 3.88
C ALA A 210 21.17 -2.08 3.50
N ILE A 211 21.96 -2.16 2.41
CA ILE A 211 22.60 -3.41 1.97
C ILE A 211 23.49 -3.99 3.07
N ARG A 212 24.26 -3.17 3.80
CA ARG A 212 25.11 -3.68 4.90
C ARG A 212 24.27 -4.24 6.05
N SER A 213 23.22 -3.53 6.46
CA SER A 213 22.30 -3.98 7.51
C SER A 213 21.57 -5.27 7.11
N TRP A 214 21.04 -5.35 5.90
CA TRP A 214 20.38 -6.56 5.40
C TRP A 214 21.32 -7.74 5.23
N LYS A 215 22.57 -7.54 4.76
CA LYS A 215 23.58 -8.62 4.74
C LYS A 215 23.85 -9.16 6.14
N ARG A 216 23.94 -8.28 7.15
CA ARG A 216 24.07 -8.70 8.55
C ARG A 216 22.83 -9.46 9.03
N SER A 217 21.63 -9.06 8.61
CA SER A 217 20.40 -9.82 8.88
C SER A 217 20.47 -11.24 8.30
N LEU A 218 20.86 -11.38 7.03
CA LEU A 218 20.95 -12.67 6.34
C LEU A 218 22.02 -13.61 6.93
N GLU A 219 23.13 -13.07 7.44
CA GLU A 219 24.14 -13.84 8.18
C GLU A 219 23.56 -14.47 9.45
N LEU A 220 22.60 -13.81 10.10
CA LEU A 220 21.97 -14.25 11.35
C LEU A 220 20.80 -15.20 11.08
N ARG A 221 19.99 -14.91 10.05
CA ARG A 221 18.86 -15.74 9.62
C ARG A 221 18.60 -15.54 8.12
N PRO A 222 18.67 -16.60 7.29
CA PRO A 222 18.28 -16.52 5.89
C PRO A 222 16.82 -16.08 5.73
N ASP A 223 16.59 -15.14 4.82
CA ASP A 223 15.28 -14.58 4.52
C ASP A 223 15.20 -14.20 3.02
N PRO A 224 14.42 -14.92 2.20
CA PRO A 224 14.32 -14.66 0.77
C PRO A 224 13.81 -13.25 0.43
N ALA A 225 12.95 -12.66 1.27
CA ALA A 225 12.45 -11.31 1.02
C ALA A 225 13.58 -10.29 1.17
N VAL A 226 14.37 -10.41 2.25
CA VAL A 226 15.55 -9.56 2.46
C VAL A 226 16.58 -9.71 1.33
N GLU A 227 16.76 -10.93 0.81
CA GLU A 227 17.62 -11.17 -0.35
C GLU A 227 17.16 -10.42 -1.61
N GLU A 228 15.84 -10.39 -1.87
CA GLU A 228 15.27 -9.62 -2.99
C GLU A 228 15.51 -8.11 -2.83
N TYR A 229 15.35 -7.56 -1.62
CA TYR A 229 15.64 -6.15 -1.35
C TYR A 229 17.13 -5.80 -1.53
N ILE A 230 18.04 -6.69 -1.11
CA ILE A 230 19.47 -6.51 -1.39
C ILE A 230 19.70 -6.50 -2.90
N ALA A 231 19.14 -7.47 -3.64
CA ALA A 231 19.32 -7.54 -5.09
C ALA A 231 18.78 -6.28 -5.79
N LYS A 232 17.62 -5.76 -5.38
CA LYS A 232 17.07 -4.48 -5.86
C LYS A 232 18.04 -3.32 -5.56
N ALA A 233 18.43 -3.15 -4.31
CA ALA A 233 19.28 -2.05 -3.88
C ALA A 233 20.68 -2.11 -4.53
N GLU A 234 21.22 -3.30 -4.78
CA GLU A 234 22.49 -3.49 -5.49
C GLU A 234 22.38 -3.11 -6.97
N ARG A 235 21.27 -3.46 -7.66
CA ARG A 235 21.01 -3.01 -9.03
C ARG A 235 20.94 -1.49 -9.12
N GLU A 236 20.16 -0.85 -8.24
CA GLU A 236 20.06 0.62 -8.15
C GLU A 236 21.42 1.26 -7.89
N THR A 237 22.12 0.82 -6.85
CA THR A 237 23.41 1.40 -6.44
C THR A 237 24.47 1.25 -7.53
N LYS A 238 24.45 0.14 -8.28
CA LYS A 238 25.36 -0.09 -9.40
C LYS A 238 25.05 0.81 -10.58
N ALA A 239 23.77 0.94 -10.96
CA ALA A 239 23.35 1.78 -12.08
C ALA A 239 23.61 3.27 -11.82
N GLU A 240 23.44 3.70 -10.57
CA GLU A 240 23.52 5.11 -10.17
C GLU A 240 24.91 5.53 -9.67
N ALA A 241 25.91 4.65 -9.72
CA ALA A 241 27.22 4.87 -9.08
C ALA A 241 27.94 6.14 -9.58
N GLU A 242 27.78 6.48 -10.86
CA GLU A 242 28.42 7.63 -11.53
C GLU A 242 27.45 8.80 -11.75
N PHE A 243 26.27 8.75 -11.11
CA PHE A 243 25.27 9.80 -11.29
C PHE A 243 25.70 11.07 -10.56
N SER A 244 25.46 12.21 -11.21
CA SER A 244 25.59 13.52 -10.59
C SER A 244 24.28 13.86 -9.89
N GLU A 245 24.38 14.55 -8.75
CA GLU A 245 23.23 14.96 -7.95
C GLU A 245 23.03 16.47 -7.99
N ARG A 246 21.76 16.90 -7.97
CA ARG A 246 21.37 18.30 -7.80
C ARG A 246 20.10 18.40 -6.98
N ALA A 247 20.14 19.15 -5.90
CA ALA A 247 18.97 19.44 -5.09
C ALA A 247 18.20 20.67 -5.59
N SER A 248 16.91 20.68 -5.29
CA SER A 248 15.95 21.78 -5.39
C SER A 248 15.21 21.93 -4.05
N SER A 249 14.09 22.64 -4.00
CA SER A 249 13.35 22.86 -2.75
C SER A 249 12.73 21.56 -2.25
N HIS A 250 12.12 20.79 -3.15
CA HIS A 250 11.40 19.56 -2.81
C HIS A 250 11.95 18.30 -3.49
N PHE A 251 12.94 18.41 -4.38
CA PHE A 251 13.47 17.27 -5.13
C PHE A 251 14.98 17.15 -5.06
N THR A 252 15.47 15.91 -5.11
CA THR A 252 16.88 15.58 -5.32
C THR A 252 17.01 14.86 -6.66
N LEU A 253 17.53 15.56 -7.67
CA LEU A 253 17.71 15.02 -9.02
C LEU A 253 19.04 14.27 -9.14
N ARG A 254 19.00 13.00 -9.55
CA ARG A 254 20.16 12.19 -9.94
C ARG A 254 20.10 11.86 -11.43
N TYR A 255 21.23 11.98 -12.12
CA TYR A 255 21.30 11.79 -13.56
C TYR A 255 22.71 11.43 -14.01
N GLU A 256 22.82 10.75 -15.14
CA GLU A 256 24.11 10.54 -15.78
C GLU A 256 24.61 11.84 -16.43
N GLY A 257 25.63 12.44 -15.82
CA GLY A 257 26.10 13.80 -16.16
C GLY A 257 26.61 13.99 -17.59
N LYS A 258 27.02 12.90 -18.27
CA LYS A 258 27.52 12.93 -19.65
C LYS A 258 26.42 12.80 -20.71
N GLN A 259 25.24 12.29 -20.33
CA GLN A 259 24.21 11.88 -21.29
C GLN A 259 22.94 12.73 -21.22
N THR A 260 22.70 13.45 -20.12
CA THR A 260 21.46 14.23 -19.96
C THR A 260 21.68 15.74 -20.18
N LEU A 261 20.99 16.29 -21.19
CA LEU A 261 21.04 17.71 -21.54
C LEU A 261 20.67 18.62 -20.35
N GLU A 262 21.45 19.68 -20.12
CA GLU A 262 21.23 20.62 -19.03
C GLU A 262 19.86 21.30 -19.09
N ARG A 263 19.40 21.68 -20.29
CA ARG A 263 18.07 22.25 -20.50
C ARG A 263 16.96 21.30 -20.07
N LEU A 264 17.08 20.01 -20.39
CA LEU A 264 16.11 19.00 -19.98
C LEU A 264 16.06 18.86 -18.46
N ARG A 265 17.22 18.77 -17.80
CA ARG A 265 17.33 18.65 -16.34
C ARG A 265 16.63 19.81 -15.61
N HIS A 266 16.88 21.04 -16.07
CA HIS A 266 16.20 22.22 -15.53
C HIS A 266 14.70 22.22 -15.83
N GLY A 267 14.31 21.83 -17.04
CA GLY A 267 12.91 21.74 -17.43
C GLY A 267 12.12 20.75 -16.56
N ILE A 268 12.68 19.57 -16.29
CA ILE A 268 12.07 18.55 -15.43
C ILE A 268 11.90 19.09 -14.01
N LEU A 269 12.97 19.62 -13.41
CA LEU A 269 12.91 20.15 -12.04
C LEU A 269 11.92 21.31 -11.90
N ASN A 270 11.93 22.27 -12.83
CA ASN A 270 11.00 23.41 -12.78
C ASN A 270 9.55 22.95 -12.94
N THR A 271 9.30 21.96 -13.79
CA THR A 271 7.96 21.36 -13.97
C THR A 271 7.53 20.69 -12.67
N LEU A 272 8.38 19.84 -12.08
CA LEU A 272 8.07 19.14 -10.83
C LEU A 272 7.81 20.10 -9.67
N GLU A 273 8.59 21.17 -9.52
CA GLU A 273 8.35 22.19 -8.49
C GLU A 273 7.01 22.92 -8.69
N THR A 274 6.67 23.24 -9.94
CA THR A 274 5.37 23.86 -10.28
C THR A 274 4.21 22.92 -9.97
N GLU A 275 4.31 21.66 -10.37
CA GLU A 275 3.26 20.68 -10.14
C GLU A 275 3.18 20.25 -8.66
N TYR A 276 4.29 20.31 -7.91
CA TYR A 276 4.29 20.11 -6.46
C TYR A 276 3.41 21.15 -5.77
N ASP A 277 3.62 22.44 -6.05
CA ASP A 277 2.83 23.52 -5.46
C ASP A 277 1.34 23.38 -5.80
N GLU A 278 1.04 22.97 -7.03
CA GLU A 278 -0.33 22.73 -7.48
C GLU A 278 -0.96 21.53 -6.76
N LEU A 279 -0.23 20.42 -6.59
CA LEU A 279 -0.70 19.26 -5.85
C LEU A 279 -0.90 19.57 -4.36
N VAL A 280 -0.03 20.40 -3.76
CA VAL A 280 -0.23 20.91 -2.39
C VAL A 280 -1.54 21.69 -2.29
N ARG A 281 -1.84 22.52 -3.29
CA ARG A 281 -3.09 23.29 -3.34
C ARG A 281 -4.32 22.41 -3.51
N GLN A 282 -4.24 21.37 -4.34
CA GLN A 282 -5.35 20.45 -4.62
C GLN A 282 -5.60 19.46 -3.47
N LEU A 283 -4.53 18.80 -2.99
CA LEU A 283 -4.60 17.72 -2.00
C LEU A 283 -4.34 18.19 -0.56
N GLY A 284 -4.02 19.46 -0.34
CA GLY A 284 -3.92 20.06 0.99
C GLY A 284 -2.80 19.51 1.90
N VAL A 285 -1.89 18.70 1.36
CA VAL A 285 -0.79 18.07 2.09
C VAL A 285 0.50 18.26 1.31
N ALA A 286 1.57 18.65 2.01
CA ALA A 286 2.91 18.73 1.45
C ALA A 286 3.72 17.48 1.82
N PRO A 287 4.31 16.77 0.83
CA PRO A 287 5.29 15.74 1.10
C PRO A 287 6.42 16.24 2.00
N ARG A 288 6.73 15.49 3.07
CA ARG A 288 7.63 15.97 4.14
C ARG A 288 9.10 15.93 3.77
N GLU A 289 9.44 15.14 2.76
CA GLU A 289 10.80 14.79 2.39
C GLU A 289 11.11 15.18 0.96
N ASN A 290 12.39 15.45 0.68
CA ASN A 290 12.81 15.65 -0.69
C ASN A 290 12.61 14.36 -1.48
N ILE A 291 11.87 14.45 -2.58
CA ILE A 291 11.55 13.30 -3.43
C ILE A 291 12.75 13.05 -4.35
N PRO A 292 13.38 11.85 -4.31
CA PRO A 292 14.43 11.52 -5.26
C PRO A 292 13.86 11.42 -6.68
N VAL A 293 14.50 12.08 -7.64
CA VAL A 293 14.16 12.03 -9.07
C VAL A 293 15.36 11.46 -9.80
N ILE A 294 15.22 10.33 -10.48
CA ILE A 294 16.33 9.64 -11.13
C ILE A 294 16.07 9.56 -12.63
N LEU A 295 16.99 10.14 -13.40
CA LEU A 295 16.93 10.12 -14.86
C LEU A 295 17.79 8.98 -15.40
N TYR A 296 17.17 8.06 -16.12
CA TYR A 296 17.86 6.92 -16.74
C TYR A 296 17.83 7.01 -18.26
N THR A 297 18.81 6.37 -18.89
CA THR A 297 18.67 5.94 -20.29
C THR A 297 17.63 4.81 -20.38
N ASN A 298 16.91 4.69 -21.51
CA ASN A 298 15.77 3.76 -21.61
C ASN A 298 16.13 2.30 -21.27
N GLU A 299 17.28 1.78 -21.71
CA GLU A 299 17.69 0.40 -21.41
C GLU A 299 17.92 0.21 -19.89
N THR A 300 18.70 1.12 -19.28
CA THR A 300 18.97 1.08 -17.83
C THR A 300 17.69 1.23 -17.00
N PHE A 301 16.72 2.03 -17.47
CA PHE A 301 15.45 2.21 -16.78
C PHE A 301 14.73 0.88 -16.59
N PHE A 302 14.55 0.10 -17.66
CA PHE A 302 13.83 -1.18 -17.59
C PHE A 302 14.64 -2.25 -16.83
N ASP A 303 15.97 -2.26 -16.96
CA ASP A 303 16.83 -3.19 -16.22
C ASP A 303 16.80 -2.95 -14.71
N VAL A 304 16.72 -1.69 -14.27
CA VAL A 304 16.69 -1.33 -12.85
C VAL A 304 15.30 -1.51 -12.25
N THR A 305 14.27 -1.06 -12.96
CA THR A 305 12.89 -1.02 -12.44
C THR A 305 12.12 -2.32 -12.65
N HIS A 306 12.51 -3.12 -13.64
CA HIS A 306 11.68 -4.21 -14.18
C HIS A 306 10.27 -3.77 -14.60
N ALA A 307 10.09 -2.48 -14.88
CA ALA A 307 8.80 -1.94 -15.33
C ALA A 307 8.44 -2.50 -16.72
N PRO A 308 7.16 -2.69 -17.02
CA PRO A 308 6.73 -3.02 -18.38
C PRO A 308 7.20 -1.96 -19.38
N SER A 309 7.50 -2.37 -20.62
CA SER A 309 8.04 -1.49 -21.67
C SER A 309 7.14 -0.31 -22.06
N TRP A 310 5.85 -0.36 -21.70
CA TRP A 310 4.88 0.71 -21.92
C TRP A 310 4.89 1.79 -20.82
N SER A 311 5.63 1.58 -19.73
CA SER A 311 5.69 2.53 -18.61
C SER A 311 6.49 3.77 -18.99
N GLY A 312 5.85 4.95 -18.94
CA GLY A 312 6.47 6.23 -19.29
C GLY A 312 7.39 6.79 -18.20
N ALA A 313 7.16 6.38 -16.95
CA ALA A 313 7.96 6.64 -15.77
C ALA A 313 7.45 5.70 -14.65
N VAL A 314 8.11 5.69 -13.49
CA VAL A 314 7.67 4.93 -12.31
C VAL A 314 7.92 5.74 -11.05
N ASN A 315 6.94 5.77 -10.15
CA ASN A 315 7.10 6.20 -8.77
C ASN A 315 7.01 5.02 -7.79
N ASP A 316 8.14 4.63 -7.20
CA ASP A 316 8.20 3.66 -6.09
C ASP A 316 8.66 4.33 -4.78
N GLY A 317 8.32 5.61 -4.59
CA GLY A 317 8.94 6.49 -3.59
C GLY A 317 10.14 7.25 -4.13
N LYS A 318 10.70 6.79 -5.25
CA LYS A 318 11.59 7.56 -6.11
C LYS A 318 10.96 7.74 -7.49
N LEU A 319 11.02 8.95 -8.03
CA LEU A 319 10.50 9.28 -9.35
C LEU A 319 11.54 8.92 -10.42
N ARG A 320 11.36 7.79 -11.10
CA ARG A 320 12.30 7.30 -12.13
C ARG A 320 11.77 7.62 -13.52
N ILE A 321 12.58 8.30 -14.30
CA ILE A 321 12.17 8.86 -15.59
C ILE A 321 13.16 8.42 -16.69
N PRO A 322 12.70 7.72 -17.72
CA PRO A 322 13.49 7.48 -18.93
C PRO A 322 13.61 8.78 -19.76
N VAL A 323 14.84 9.15 -20.16
CA VAL A 323 15.10 10.44 -20.86
C VAL A 323 15.77 10.30 -22.23
N ASN A 324 15.84 9.09 -22.81
CA ASN A 324 16.56 8.89 -24.06
C ASN A 324 15.86 9.59 -25.26
N GLY A 325 16.61 10.40 -26.01
CA GLY A 325 16.08 11.13 -27.17
C GLY A 325 15.17 12.32 -26.85
N VAL A 326 15.03 12.70 -25.57
CA VAL A 326 14.22 13.84 -25.15
C VAL A 326 15.12 15.07 -24.99
N GLU A 327 14.83 16.15 -25.72
CA GLU A 327 15.64 17.38 -25.65
C GLU A 327 15.08 18.42 -24.65
N SER A 328 13.78 18.37 -24.42
CA SER A 328 13.08 19.28 -23.51
C SER A 328 11.75 18.67 -23.05
N VAL A 329 11.25 19.14 -21.91
CA VAL A 329 9.93 18.74 -21.40
C VAL A 329 8.85 19.28 -22.34
N ASN A 330 8.09 18.38 -22.95
CA ASN A 330 6.89 18.70 -23.73
C ASN A 330 5.63 18.51 -22.86
N SER A 331 4.45 18.82 -23.41
CA SER A 331 3.19 18.72 -22.67
C SER A 331 2.89 17.30 -22.18
N GLU A 332 3.25 16.28 -22.96
CA GLU A 332 3.04 14.89 -22.60
C GLU A 332 3.94 14.46 -21.45
N MET A 333 5.22 14.84 -21.49
CA MET A 333 6.14 14.59 -20.39
C MET A 333 5.71 15.34 -19.12
N ALA A 334 5.25 16.59 -19.23
CA ALA A 334 4.73 17.33 -18.09
C ALA A 334 3.51 16.64 -17.46
N ARG A 335 2.59 16.11 -18.29
CA ARG A 335 1.44 15.31 -17.84
C ARG A 335 1.90 14.08 -17.06
N VAL A 336 2.83 13.29 -17.62
CA VAL A 336 3.39 12.09 -16.98
C VAL A 336 4.12 12.47 -15.68
N LEU A 337 4.93 13.52 -15.66
CA LEU A 337 5.61 13.96 -14.44
C LEU A 337 4.62 14.31 -13.32
N LYS A 338 3.50 14.95 -13.65
CA LYS A 338 2.46 15.27 -12.68
C LYS A 338 1.75 14.01 -12.17
N HIS A 339 1.37 13.11 -13.06
CA HIS A 339 0.76 11.82 -12.73
C HIS A 339 1.64 11.07 -11.73
N GLU A 340 2.90 10.90 -12.09
CA GLU A 340 3.85 10.15 -11.27
C GLU A 340 4.10 10.85 -9.94
N LEU A 341 4.19 12.18 -9.91
CA LEU A 341 4.32 12.95 -8.67
C LEU A 341 3.10 12.76 -7.75
N ALA A 342 1.89 12.65 -8.31
CA ALA A 342 0.67 12.46 -7.54
C ALA A 342 0.70 11.18 -6.68
N HIS A 343 1.33 10.09 -7.18
CA HIS A 343 1.52 8.86 -6.39
C HIS A 343 2.23 9.11 -5.06
N SER A 344 3.23 10.00 -5.00
CA SER A 344 3.91 10.34 -3.74
C SER A 344 2.97 11.01 -2.74
N PHE A 345 2.07 11.88 -3.21
CA PHE A 345 1.08 12.55 -2.34
C PHE A 345 0.03 11.56 -1.84
N ILE A 346 -0.53 10.75 -2.75
CA ILE A 346 -1.53 9.73 -2.41
C ILE A 346 -0.98 8.74 -1.39
N ASN A 347 0.26 8.25 -1.61
CA ASN A 347 0.93 7.34 -0.68
C ASN A 347 1.17 7.98 0.69
N GLN A 348 1.57 9.24 0.74
CA GLN A 348 1.77 9.92 2.03
C GLN A 348 0.45 10.07 2.80
N ILE A 349 -0.65 10.43 2.14
CA ILE A 349 -1.94 10.64 2.80
C ILE A 349 -2.55 9.31 3.24
N SER A 350 -2.47 8.29 2.39
CA SER A 350 -3.08 6.97 2.62
C SER A 350 -2.17 5.97 3.33
N HIS A 351 -0.94 6.36 3.68
CA HIS A 351 0.09 5.46 4.23
C HIS A 351 0.27 4.17 3.40
N GLY A 352 0.23 4.29 2.07
CA GLY A 352 0.35 3.16 1.13
C GLY A 352 -0.88 2.24 1.05
N ARG A 353 -2.00 2.57 1.69
CA ARG A 353 -3.21 1.72 1.76
C ARG A 353 -4.29 2.06 0.72
N CYS A 354 -4.06 3.06 -0.12
CA CYS A 354 -5.05 3.46 -1.14
C CYS A 354 -5.35 2.31 -2.11
N PRO A 355 -6.62 1.93 -2.34
CA PRO A 355 -6.97 0.92 -3.33
C PRO A 355 -6.58 1.39 -4.73
N GLN A 356 -6.18 0.46 -5.61
CA GLN A 356 -5.61 0.79 -6.91
C GLN A 356 -6.50 1.74 -7.73
N TRP A 357 -7.81 1.53 -7.76
CA TRP A 357 -8.73 2.41 -8.50
C TRP A 357 -8.72 3.85 -8.02
N LEU A 358 -8.71 4.08 -6.71
CA LEU A 358 -8.71 5.44 -6.17
C LEU A 358 -7.35 6.09 -6.38
N HIS A 359 -6.29 5.29 -6.23
CA HIS A 359 -4.92 5.72 -6.45
C HIS A 359 -4.71 6.21 -7.90
N GLU A 360 -4.98 5.35 -8.88
CA GLU A 360 -4.82 5.67 -10.30
C GLU A 360 -5.85 6.70 -10.78
N GLY A 361 -7.07 6.67 -10.24
CA GLY A 361 -8.10 7.65 -10.55
C GLY A 361 -7.69 9.07 -10.14
N ILE A 362 -7.13 9.25 -8.94
CA ILE A 362 -6.62 10.56 -8.49
C ILE A 362 -5.40 10.98 -9.31
N ALA A 363 -4.46 10.07 -9.55
CA ALA A 363 -3.27 10.37 -10.36
C ALA A 363 -3.64 10.83 -11.78
N GLN A 364 -4.67 10.24 -12.40
CA GLN A 364 -5.21 10.70 -13.68
C GLN A 364 -6.00 12.00 -13.57
N ALA A 365 -6.82 12.17 -12.53
CA ALA A 365 -7.72 13.33 -12.40
C ALA A 365 -6.98 14.66 -12.21
N VAL A 366 -5.77 14.63 -11.61
CA VAL A 366 -4.94 15.83 -11.42
C VAL A 366 -4.19 16.25 -12.68
N GLU A 367 -4.13 15.38 -13.69
CA GLU A 367 -3.51 15.70 -14.97
C GLU A 367 -4.19 16.89 -15.68
N PRO A 368 -3.49 17.64 -16.55
CA PRO A 368 -4.12 18.64 -17.38
C PRO A 368 -5.31 18.05 -18.16
N LYS A 369 -6.51 18.63 -17.98
CA LYS A 369 -7.74 18.15 -18.63
C LYS A 369 -7.56 18.07 -20.15
N THR A 370 -7.54 16.85 -20.68
CA THR A 370 -7.58 16.59 -22.13
C THR A 370 -9.03 16.35 -22.58
N VAL A 371 -9.30 16.44 -23.88
CA VAL A 371 -10.64 16.13 -24.42
C VAL A 371 -10.90 14.64 -24.23
N SER A 372 -11.86 14.28 -23.36
CA SER A 372 -12.19 12.87 -23.08
C SER A 372 -12.64 12.18 -24.38
N SER A 373 -11.86 11.21 -24.85
CA SER A 373 -12.19 10.41 -26.03
C SER A 373 -12.95 9.11 -25.66
N GLY A 374 -13.08 8.79 -24.37
CA GLY A 374 -13.68 7.55 -23.87
C GLY A 374 -15.07 7.65 -23.22
N GLY A 375 -15.51 8.86 -22.82
CA GLY A 375 -16.70 9.02 -21.97
C GLY A 375 -18.00 8.42 -22.54
N HIS A 376 -18.23 8.51 -23.85
CA HIS A 376 -19.40 7.93 -24.51
C HIS A 376 -19.40 6.39 -24.45
N ARG A 377 -18.24 5.77 -24.68
CA ARG A 377 -18.08 4.32 -24.60
C ARG A 377 -18.29 3.83 -23.17
N LEU A 378 -17.75 4.57 -22.20
CA LEU A 378 -17.92 4.24 -20.79
C LEU A 378 -19.39 4.37 -20.36
N ALA A 379 -20.09 5.41 -20.77
CA ALA A 379 -21.53 5.57 -20.52
C ALA A 379 -22.35 4.37 -21.07
N GLN A 380 -22.03 3.88 -22.28
CA GLN A 380 -22.67 2.70 -22.85
C GLN A 380 -22.36 1.42 -22.07
N LEU A 381 -21.15 1.27 -21.54
CA LEU A 381 -20.77 0.10 -20.74
C LEU A 381 -21.51 0.06 -19.40
N PHE A 382 -21.57 1.19 -18.68
CA PHE A 382 -22.35 1.30 -17.43
C PHE A 382 -23.85 1.09 -17.67
N ALA A 383 -24.40 1.64 -18.76
CA ALA A 383 -25.80 1.41 -19.13
C ALA A 383 -26.10 -0.06 -19.46
N ALA A 384 -25.09 -0.84 -19.86
CA ALA A 384 -25.20 -2.25 -20.15
C ALA A 384 -24.80 -3.16 -18.96
N GLU A 385 -24.51 -2.59 -17.79
CA GLU A 385 -24.03 -3.31 -16.59
C GLU A 385 -22.77 -4.15 -16.88
N ARG A 386 -21.83 -3.58 -17.65
CA ARG A 386 -20.57 -4.21 -18.08
C ARG A 386 -19.33 -3.61 -17.44
N GLU A 387 -19.51 -2.74 -16.46
CA GLU A 387 -18.44 -2.16 -15.67
C GLU A 387 -17.75 -3.20 -14.76
N ILE A 388 -16.58 -2.83 -14.23
CA ILE A 388 -15.85 -3.64 -13.25
C ILE A 388 -16.29 -3.21 -11.83
N PRO A 389 -16.83 -4.14 -11.01
CA PRO A 389 -17.07 -3.91 -9.59
C PRO A 389 -15.83 -3.36 -8.87
N PHE A 390 -16.02 -2.32 -8.06
CA PHE A 390 -14.91 -1.63 -7.37
C PHE A 390 -14.10 -2.54 -6.45
N ASN A 391 -14.70 -3.55 -5.83
CA ASN A 391 -13.97 -4.55 -5.05
C ASN A 391 -12.94 -5.32 -5.91
N ALA A 392 -13.23 -5.51 -7.21
CA ALA A 392 -12.28 -6.07 -8.16
C ALA A 392 -11.27 -5.02 -8.68
N LEU A 393 -11.44 -3.74 -8.37
CA LEU A 393 -10.50 -2.69 -8.73
C LEU A 393 -9.61 -2.25 -7.55
N GLU A 394 -9.73 -2.87 -6.38
CA GLU A 394 -8.84 -2.56 -5.24
C GLU A 394 -7.41 -3.07 -5.42
N GLY A 395 -7.24 -4.21 -6.10
CA GLY A 395 -5.94 -4.85 -6.34
C GLY A 395 -5.27 -4.43 -7.65
N SER A 396 -4.05 -4.93 -7.87
CA SER A 396 -3.25 -4.60 -9.06
C SER A 396 -3.99 -4.87 -10.37
N PHE A 397 -3.97 -3.88 -11.27
CA PHE A 397 -4.54 -3.98 -12.61
C PHE A 397 -3.73 -4.90 -13.54
N MET A 398 -2.52 -5.29 -13.15
CA MET A 398 -1.66 -6.20 -13.94
C MET A 398 -2.26 -7.61 -14.10
N ARG A 399 -3.25 -7.97 -13.28
CA ARG A 399 -3.99 -9.23 -13.42
C ARG A 399 -4.99 -9.24 -14.57
N PHE A 400 -5.35 -8.06 -15.08
CA PHE A 400 -6.34 -7.89 -16.13
C PHE A 400 -5.72 -8.07 -17.51
N SER A 401 -6.55 -8.45 -18.49
CA SER A 401 -6.16 -8.32 -19.90
C SER A 401 -5.94 -6.84 -20.26
N THR A 402 -5.22 -6.55 -21.34
CA THR A 402 -4.96 -5.17 -21.77
C THR A 402 -6.24 -4.34 -21.91
N ILE A 403 -7.32 -4.95 -22.43
CA ILE A 403 -8.60 -4.26 -22.63
C ILE A 403 -9.29 -3.97 -21.30
N GLU A 404 -9.29 -4.94 -20.37
CA GLU A 404 -9.85 -4.76 -19.03
C GLU A 404 -9.03 -3.78 -18.19
N ALA A 405 -7.71 -3.76 -18.33
CA ALA A 405 -6.85 -2.79 -17.67
C ALA A 405 -7.16 -1.36 -18.15
N THR A 406 -7.29 -1.13 -19.46
CA THR A 406 -7.73 0.17 -19.99
C THR A 406 -9.09 0.58 -19.41
N LEU A 407 -10.05 -0.35 -19.36
CA LEU A 407 -11.35 -0.07 -18.75
C LEU A 407 -11.22 0.25 -17.25
N ALA A 408 -10.38 -0.46 -16.51
CA ALA A 408 -10.13 -0.20 -15.10
C ALA A 408 -9.59 1.22 -14.86
N TYR A 409 -8.66 1.70 -15.69
CA TYR A 409 -8.18 3.09 -15.62
C TYR A 409 -9.28 4.11 -15.95
N ASP A 410 -10.07 3.87 -17.00
CA ASP A 410 -11.19 4.74 -17.41
C ASP A 410 -12.27 4.82 -16.32
N GLU A 411 -12.64 3.69 -15.72
CA GLU A 411 -13.60 3.61 -14.62
C GLU A 411 -13.09 4.31 -13.35
N SER A 412 -11.80 4.14 -13.05
CA SER A 412 -11.13 4.80 -11.93
C SER A 412 -11.16 6.32 -12.06
N LEU A 413 -10.83 6.83 -13.26
CA LEU A 413 -10.90 8.26 -13.55
C LEU A 413 -12.34 8.78 -13.45
N ALA A 414 -13.31 8.08 -14.05
CA ALA A 414 -14.72 8.48 -13.98
C ALA A 414 -15.25 8.53 -12.55
N ALA A 415 -14.83 7.59 -11.70
CA ALA A 415 -15.19 7.57 -10.29
C ALA A 415 -14.66 8.80 -9.54
N VAL A 416 -13.38 9.13 -9.75
CA VAL A 416 -12.75 10.28 -9.11
C VAL A 416 -13.29 11.60 -9.65
N GLU A 417 -13.53 11.72 -10.96
CA GLU A 417 -14.20 12.87 -11.55
C GLU A 417 -15.60 13.07 -10.98
N TYR A 418 -16.38 12.00 -10.82
CA TYR A 418 -17.71 12.08 -10.21
C TYR A 418 -17.62 12.59 -8.76
N ILE A 419 -16.68 12.05 -7.97
CA ILE A 419 -16.52 12.46 -6.58
C ILE A 419 -16.05 13.93 -6.50
N ASP A 420 -15.10 14.34 -7.35
CA ASP A 420 -14.60 15.72 -7.38
C ASP A 420 -15.67 16.71 -7.87
N ASP A 421 -16.37 16.40 -8.97
CA ASP A 421 -17.42 17.27 -9.53
C ASP A 421 -18.62 17.40 -8.56
N THR A 422 -18.91 16.38 -7.73
CA THR A 422 -20.08 16.34 -6.84
C THR A 422 -19.77 16.81 -5.42
N TYR A 423 -18.65 16.37 -4.84
CA TYR A 423 -18.30 16.56 -3.44
C TYR A 423 -17.02 17.41 -3.25
N GLY A 424 -16.19 17.50 -4.28
CA GLY A 424 -14.93 18.25 -4.28
C GLY A 424 -13.72 17.47 -3.79
N MET A 425 -12.54 17.88 -4.24
CA MET A 425 -11.23 17.31 -3.91
C MET A 425 -10.96 17.20 -2.40
N SER A 426 -11.58 18.04 -1.57
CA SER A 426 -11.46 17.93 -0.10
C SER A 426 -12.06 16.65 0.46
N GLU A 427 -13.13 16.12 -0.13
CA GLU A 427 -13.72 14.85 0.30
C GLU A 427 -12.89 13.65 -0.19
N LEU A 428 -12.30 13.73 -1.39
CA LEU A 428 -11.30 12.73 -1.85
C LEU A 428 -10.12 12.64 -0.87
N ARG A 429 -9.61 13.80 -0.42
CA ARG A 429 -8.58 13.84 0.61
C ARG A 429 -9.03 13.17 1.92
N ARG A 430 -10.25 13.47 2.41
CA ARG A 430 -10.79 12.85 3.63
C ARG A 430 -10.95 11.34 3.49
N ILE A 431 -11.33 10.85 2.31
CA ILE A 431 -11.38 9.40 2.02
C ILE A 431 -9.97 8.82 2.14
N LEU A 432 -8.95 9.44 1.52
CA LEU A 432 -7.55 9.00 1.64
C LEU A 432 -7.04 9.02 3.08
N GLU A 433 -7.35 10.06 3.85
CA GLU A 433 -6.97 10.19 5.27
C GLU A 433 -7.54 9.03 6.09
N ARG A 434 -8.84 8.73 5.93
CA ARG A 434 -9.50 7.60 6.61
C ARG A 434 -8.90 6.25 6.22
N ILE A 435 -8.55 6.08 4.94
CA ILE A 435 -7.87 4.87 4.46
C ILE A 435 -6.49 4.73 5.13
N GLY A 436 -5.74 5.84 5.23
CA GLY A 436 -4.46 5.89 5.93
C GLY A 436 -4.54 5.66 7.43
N GLU A 437 -5.69 5.96 8.05
CA GLU A 437 -5.97 5.64 9.45
C GLU A 437 -6.31 4.17 9.69
N GLY A 438 -6.65 3.43 8.64
CA GLY A 438 -6.98 2.02 8.76
C GLY A 438 -8.32 1.59 8.18
N THR A 439 -9.14 2.56 7.78
CA THR A 439 -10.51 2.29 7.35
C THR A 439 -10.52 1.61 5.98
N PRO A 440 -11.25 0.49 5.79
CA PRO A 440 -11.46 -0.07 4.46
C PRO A 440 -12.08 0.96 3.51
N ALA A 441 -11.71 0.92 2.22
CA ALA A 441 -12.07 1.98 1.28
C ALA A 441 -13.59 2.20 1.12
N GLU A 442 -14.38 1.13 1.05
CA GLU A 442 -15.84 1.25 1.01
C GLU A 442 -16.42 1.90 2.28
N VAL A 443 -15.88 1.57 3.45
CA VAL A 443 -16.29 2.17 4.72
C VAL A 443 -15.87 3.63 4.78
N ALA A 444 -14.69 3.98 4.24
CA ALA A 444 -14.23 5.36 4.13
C ALA A 444 -15.16 6.19 3.22
N LEU A 445 -15.64 5.63 2.10
CA LEU A 445 -16.64 6.25 1.23
C LEU A 445 -17.96 6.46 1.99
N ARG A 446 -18.47 5.43 2.67
CA ARG A 446 -19.73 5.49 3.42
C ARG A 446 -19.69 6.55 4.52
N ASN A 447 -18.55 6.67 5.20
CA ASN A 447 -18.34 7.63 6.29
C ASN A 447 -18.07 9.06 5.82
N THR A 448 -17.79 9.28 4.52
CA THR A 448 -17.40 10.59 4.00
C THR A 448 -18.45 11.16 3.04
N ILE A 449 -18.88 10.36 2.06
CA ILE A 449 -19.82 10.78 1.02
C ILE A 449 -21.15 9.99 1.06
N HIS A 450 -21.38 9.21 2.12
CA HIS A 450 -22.60 8.42 2.32
C HIS A 450 -22.91 7.46 1.16
N SER A 451 -21.87 6.96 0.48
CA SER A 451 -21.99 6.00 -0.63
C SER A 451 -21.26 4.71 -0.28
N ASP A 452 -21.87 3.58 -0.60
CA ASP A 452 -21.20 2.28 -0.74
C ASP A 452 -20.75 2.05 -2.20
N TYR A 453 -20.07 0.93 -2.51
CA TYR A 453 -19.57 0.68 -3.86
C TYR A 453 -20.69 0.51 -4.89
N GLY A 454 -21.78 -0.18 -4.54
CA GLY A 454 -22.90 -0.38 -5.45
C GLY A 454 -23.63 0.92 -5.76
N GLN A 455 -23.78 1.80 -4.76
CA GLN A 455 -24.33 3.15 -4.93
C GLN A 455 -23.41 4.00 -5.80
N LEU A 456 -22.10 3.97 -5.54
CA LEU A 456 -21.11 4.73 -6.30
C LEU A 456 -21.16 4.35 -7.79
N GLN A 457 -21.18 3.06 -8.12
CA GLN A 457 -21.28 2.60 -9.52
C GLN A 457 -22.54 3.12 -10.22
N ARG A 458 -23.70 3.07 -9.55
CA ARG A 458 -24.96 3.57 -10.13
C ARG A 458 -24.91 5.08 -10.37
N GLU A 459 -24.37 5.85 -9.44
CA GLU A 459 -24.28 7.30 -9.60
C GLU A 459 -23.25 7.70 -10.67
N ILE A 460 -22.13 6.98 -10.78
CA ILE A 460 -21.18 7.16 -11.89
C ILE A 460 -21.85 6.88 -13.24
N GLY A 461 -22.64 5.81 -13.36
CA GLY A 461 -23.39 5.52 -14.59
C GLY A 461 -24.30 6.68 -15.00
N LYS A 462 -25.04 7.26 -14.05
CA LYS A 462 -25.88 8.45 -14.29
C LYS A 462 -25.06 9.67 -14.67
N PHE A 463 -23.96 9.91 -13.97
CA PHE A 463 -23.02 11.00 -14.25
C PHE A 463 -22.46 10.92 -15.67
N LEU A 464 -22.01 9.73 -16.09
CA LEU A 464 -21.48 9.50 -17.43
C LEU A 464 -22.54 9.72 -18.51
N VAL A 465 -23.77 9.23 -18.32
CA VAL A 465 -24.88 9.48 -19.24
C VAL A 465 -25.23 10.97 -19.29
N SER A 466 -25.19 11.69 -18.17
CA SER A 466 -25.46 13.13 -18.15
C SER A 466 -24.36 13.94 -18.85
N LYS A 467 -23.09 13.54 -18.73
CA LYS A 467 -21.92 14.28 -19.24
C LYS A 467 -21.60 13.95 -20.70
N TYR A 468 -21.84 12.70 -21.09
CA TYR A 468 -21.43 12.14 -22.39
C TYR A 468 -22.56 11.40 -23.12
N GLY A 469 -23.79 11.43 -22.60
CA GLY A 469 -24.94 10.91 -23.32
C GLY A 469 -25.18 11.72 -24.59
N SER A 470 -25.25 11.02 -25.72
CA SER A 470 -25.81 11.53 -26.97
C SER A 470 -27.32 11.35 -26.98
#